data_AF-A0A817S3R2-F1
#
_entry.id   AF-A0A817S3R2-F1
#
_cell.length_a   1.000
_cell.length_b   1.000
_cell.length_c   1.000
_cell.angle_alpha   90.00
_cell.angle_beta   90.00
_cell.angle_gamma   90.00
#
_symmetry.space_group_name_H-M   'P 1'
#
loop_
_entity.id
_entity.type
_entity.pdbx_description
1 polymer ?
#
loop_
_entity_poly.entity_id
_entity_poly.type
_entity_poly.pdbx_seq_one_letter_code
_entity_poly.pdbx_strand_id
1 'polypeptide(L)'
;MILTLSHDDTDSGAHNSNCILLNLVSYARNDMDKFSDLRNFFAWQICAPSRGHLIHMGDEIAQPISWYQRFCRELPSMDWSLDNSSTLHGQIQQCVRDLNHLYIDHPQFWQYGEQDFSMIYEYGPNLIVAYHRGIHNNRRIAIIHNFSNRGYKSYNIPLSGSDLNVARIRHAIEIFNTDYPKYGGSGLFQNRQNEIVHNHSNGKLFTLSIPPLGTGVLQENLA
;
A
#
# COMPACT_ATOMS: atom_id res chain seq x y z
N MET A 1 19.20 -1.76 -0.55
CA MET A 1 18.51 -2.01 0.72
C MET A 1 17.32 -2.92 0.45
N ILE A 2 17.15 -3.95 1.27
CA ILE A 2 15.97 -4.83 1.24
C ILE A 2 15.11 -4.41 2.42
N LEU A 3 13.81 -4.21 2.19
CA LEU A 3 12.85 -3.92 3.26
C LEU A 3 12.30 -5.21 3.83
N THR A 4 12.83 -5.60 4.99
CA THR A 4 12.53 -6.88 5.63
C THR A 4 11.55 -6.70 6.78
N LEU A 5 10.49 -7.50 6.76
CA LEU A 5 9.69 -7.87 7.91
C LEU A 5 9.89 -9.37 8.11
N SER A 6 10.74 -9.73 9.07
CA SER A 6 11.18 -11.11 9.28
C SER A 6 10.44 -11.76 10.45
N HIS A 7 10.70 -13.05 10.67
CA HIS A 7 10.15 -13.76 11.84
C HIS A 7 10.50 -13.09 13.17
N ASP A 8 11.66 -12.44 13.28
CA ASP A 8 12.07 -11.77 14.52
C ASP A 8 11.21 -10.53 14.81
N ASP A 9 10.57 -9.96 13.78
CA ASP A 9 9.72 -8.77 13.88
C ASP A 9 8.25 -9.12 14.18
N THR A 10 7.82 -10.32 13.78
CA THR A 10 6.43 -10.77 13.87
C THR A 10 6.21 -11.88 14.88
N ASP A 11 7.27 -12.36 15.53
CA ASP A 11 7.22 -13.36 16.58
C ASP A 11 7.41 -12.79 17.99
N SER A 12 6.61 -13.32 18.91
CA SER A 12 6.50 -12.84 20.29
C SER A 12 7.26 -13.71 21.28
N GLY A 13 7.92 -14.77 20.80
CA GLY A 13 8.50 -15.80 21.62
C GLY A 13 7.49 -16.40 22.60
N ALA A 14 7.94 -16.74 23.81
CA ALA A 14 7.15 -17.45 24.81
C ALA A 14 6.11 -16.59 25.56
N HIS A 15 6.13 -15.25 25.41
CA HIS A 15 5.43 -14.35 26.34
C HIS A 15 4.18 -13.68 25.78
N ASN A 16 3.94 -13.72 24.47
CA ASN A 16 2.70 -13.23 23.87
C ASN A 16 2.23 -14.20 22.78
N SER A 17 0.92 -14.43 22.69
CA SER A 17 0.33 -15.47 21.84
C SER A 17 -0.48 -14.94 20.66
N ASN A 18 -0.56 -13.62 20.51
CA ASN A 18 -1.36 -12.95 19.48
C ASN A 18 -0.52 -12.55 18.26
N CYS A 19 -1.18 -12.45 17.11
CA CYS A 19 -0.63 -11.87 15.88
C CYS A 19 -0.07 -10.49 16.17
N ILE A 20 1.25 -10.38 16.17
CA ILE A 20 1.93 -9.13 16.43
C ILE A 20 1.59 -8.12 15.33
N LEU A 21 1.56 -8.54 14.07
CA LEU A 21 1.28 -7.66 12.94
C LEU A 21 -0.04 -6.89 13.06
N LEU A 22 -1.16 -7.57 13.29
CA LEU A 22 -2.46 -6.91 13.44
C LEU A 22 -2.53 -5.99 14.68
N ASN A 23 -1.68 -6.22 15.68
CA ASN A 23 -1.63 -5.41 16.89
C ASN A 23 -0.54 -4.32 16.85
N LEU A 24 0.46 -4.44 15.98
CA LEU A 24 1.52 -3.44 15.79
C LEU A 24 1.11 -2.37 14.78
N VAL A 25 0.43 -2.78 13.71
CA VAL A 25 0.13 -1.86 12.62
C VAL A 25 -0.93 -0.85 13.03
N SER A 26 -1.87 -1.20 13.91
CA SER A 26 -2.95 -0.30 14.32
C SER A 26 -3.26 -0.29 15.82
N TYR A 27 -3.47 0.91 16.38
CA TYR A 27 -4.09 1.10 17.70
C TYR A 27 -5.62 0.89 17.68
N ALA A 28 -6.20 0.57 16.52
CA ALA A 28 -7.63 0.39 16.36
C ALA A 28 -8.16 -0.82 17.14
N ARG A 29 -9.39 -0.69 17.63
CA ARG A 29 -10.06 -1.74 18.43
C ARG A 29 -10.90 -2.71 17.60
N ASN A 30 -11.27 -2.34 16.38
CA ASN A 30 -12.06 -3.20 15.49
C ASN A 30 -11.15 -3.83 14.41
N ASP A 31 -11.53 -5.01 13.93
CA ASP A 31 -10.71 -5.75 12.98
C ASP A 31 -10.69 -5.11 11.58
N MET A 32 -11.78 -4.47 11.14
CA MET A 32 -11.83 -3.82 9.82
C MET A 32 -10.75 -2.75 9.63
N ASP A 33 -10.55 -1.92 10.66
CA ASP A 33 -9.52 -0.88 10.67
C ASP A 33 -8.12 -1.53 10.75
N LYS A 34 -7.93 -2.56 11.59
CA LYS A 34 -6.65 -3.29 11.67
C LYS A 34 -6.25 -3.89 10.33
N PHE A 35 -7.17 -4.53 9.62
CA PHE A 35 -6.91 -5.10 8.30
C PHE A 35 -6.73 -4.01 7.24
N SER A 36 -7.42 -2.87 7.34
CA SER A 36 -7.20 -1.73 6.43
C SER A 36 -5.79 -1.16 6.58
N ASP A 37 -5.35 -0.96 7.82
CA ASP A 37 -4.01 -0.51 8.13
C ASP A 37 -2.95 -1.53 7.68
N LEU A 38 -3.20 -2.83 7.87
CA LEU A 38 -2.32 -3.89 7.40
C LEU A 38 -2.15 -3.90 5.88
N ARG A 39 -3.24 -3.69 5.11
CA ARG A 39 -3.17 -3.51 3.65
C ARG A 39 -2.34 -2.29 3.28
N ASN A 40 -2.54 -1.19 4.00
CA ASN A 40 -1.80 0.05 3.79
C ASN A 40 -0.29 -0.14 4.07
N PHE A 41 0.05 -0.86 5.13
CA PHE A 41 1.42 -1.21 5.48
C PHE A 41 2.09 -2.06 4.40
N PHE A 42 1.44 -3.14 3.93
CA PHE A 42 2.01 -3.95 2.84
C PHE A 42 2.14 -3.17 1.54
N ALA A 43 1.15 -2.33 1.21
CA ALA A 43 1.23 -1.46 0.04
C ALA A 43 2.38 -0.45 0.17
N TRP A 44 2.60 0.14 1.35
CA TRP A 44 3.76 0.98 1.64
C TRP A 44 5.07 0.21 1.48
N GLN A 45 5.18 -0.98 2.06
CA GLN A 45 6.39 -1.79 1.97
C GLN A 45 6.76 -2.05 0.51
N ILE A 46 5.80 -2.50 -0.31
CA ILE A 46 5.99 -2.83 -1.74
C ILE A 46 6.26 -1.57 -2.59
N CYS A 47 5.57 -0.47 -2.32
CA CYS A 47 5.72 0.76 -3.10
C CYS A 47 6.97 1.58 -2.73
N ALA A 48 7.56 1.32 -1.56
CA ALA A 48 8.72 2.05 -1.08
C ALA A 48 9.96 1.84 -1.98
N PRO A 49 10.84 2.85 -2.11
CA PRO A 49 12.10 2.71 -2.83
C PRO A 49 13.00 1.68 -2.13
N SER A 50 13.22 0.54 -2.78
CA SER A 50 14.06 -0.53 -2.26
C SER A 50 14.59 -1.39 -3.42
N ARG A 51 15.48 -2.33 -3.12
CA ARG A 51 15.90 -3.38 -4.06
C ARG A 51 15.07 -4.65 -3.94
N GLY A 52 14.12 -4.70 -3.02
CA GLY A 52 13.33 -5.88 -2.74
C GLY A 52 12.66 -5.81 -1.38
N HIS A 53 11.74 -6.74 -1.16
CA HIS A 53 10.88 -6.80 0.00
C HIS A 53 10.83 -8.23 0.51
N LEU A 54 10.69 -8.39 1.81
CA LEU A 54 10.57 -9.68 2.46
C LEU A 54 9.50 -9.58 3.56
N ILE A 55 8.58 -10.54 3.56
CA ILE A 55 7.65 -10.80 4.66
C ILE A 55 7.85 -12.25 5.12
N HIS A 56 7.51 -12.55 6.37
CA HIS A 56 7.60 -13.91 6.88
C HIS A 56 6.34 -14.71 6.51
N MET A 57 6.45 -16.05 6.49
CA MET A 57 5.29 -16.90 6.24
C MET A 57 4.26 -16.72 7.36
N GLY A 58 2.98 -16.59 7.00
CA GLY A 58 1.89 -16.32 7.92
C GLY A 58 1.50 -14.85 7.96
N ASP A 59 2.40 -13.95 7.61
CA ASP A 59 2.12 -12.51 7.54
C ASP A 59 1.12 -12.20 6.42
N GLU A 60 1.22 -12.91 5.30
CA GLU A 60 0.36 -12.73 4.13
C GLU A 60 -1.10 -13.10 4.37
N ILE A 61 -1.36 -13.95 5.37
CA ILE A 61 -2.71 -14.30 5.84
C ILE A 61 -3.05 -13.65 7.19
N ALA A 62 -2.22 -12.73 7.70
CA ALA A 62 -2.39 -12.12 9.01
C ALA A 62 -2.64 -13.15 10.13
N GLN A 63 -1.79 -14.17 10.21
CA GLN A 63 -2.01 -15.35 11.06
C GLN A 63 -2.22 -14.96 12.54
N PRO A 64 -3.34 -15.36 13.19
CA PRO A 64 -3.68 -14.96 14.56
C PRO A 64 -2.70 -15.43 15.65
N ILE A 65 -2.06 -16.59 15.47
CA ILE A 65 -1.11 -17.17 16.40
C ILE A 65 0.28 -17.08 15.77
N SER A 66 1.26 -16.54 16.50
CA SER A 66 2.63 -16.40 16.00
C SER A 66 3.23 -17.76 15.62
N TRP A 67 4.21 -17.74 14.72
CA TRP A 67 4.88 -18.96 14.26
C TRP A 67 5.46 -19.79 15.42
N TYR A 68 6.17 -19.16 16.37
CA TYR A 68 6.76 -19.86 17.52
C TYR A 68 5.70 -20.42 18.46
N GLN A 69 4.59 -19.72 18.66
CA GLN A 69 3.51 -20.22 19.50
C GLN A 69 2.81 -21.43 18.87
N ARG A 70 2.70 -21.49 17.54
CA ARG A 70 2.25 -22.71 16.85
C ARG A 70 3.24 -23.85 17.04
N PHE A 71 4.53 -23.57 16.93
CA PHE A 71 5.59 -24.55 17.22
C PHE A 71 5.50 -25.09 18.65
N CYS A 72 5.43 -24.23 19.68
CA CYS A 72 5.31 -24.64 21.08
C CYS A 72 4.04 -25.44 21.40
N ARG A 73 2.98 -25.24 20.63
CA ARG A 73 1.69 -25.94 20.78
C ARG A 73 1.57 -27.18 19.90
N GLU A 74 2.65 -27.57 19.21
CA GLU A 74 2.67 -28.69 18.27
C GLU A 74 1.59 -28.57 17.17
N LEU A 75 1.29 -27.33 16.77
CA LEU A 75 0.36 -27.03 15.69
C LEU A 75 1.11 -26.98 14.34
N PRO A 76 0.42 -27.19 13.20
CA PRO A 76 1.00 -26.94 11.88
C PRO A 76 1.55 -25.52 11.78
N SER A 77 2.69 -25.33 11.11
CA SER A 77 3.37 -24.02 11.03
C SER A 77 2.50 -22.89 10.46
N MET A 78 1.55 -23.25 9.59
CA MET A 78 0.61 -22.35 8.94
C MET A 78 -0.83 -22.78 9.20
N ASP A 79 -1.73 -21.81 9.35
CA ASP A 79 -3.16 -22.03 9.50
C ASP A 79 -3.93 -21.91 8.17
N TRP A 80 -3.85 -22.95 7.33
CA TRP A 80 -4.51 -22.94 6.02
C TRP A 80 -6.04 -22.88 6.08
N SER A 81 -6.65 -23.07 7.25
CA SER A 81 -8.11 -22.90 7.41
C SER A 81 -8.56 -21.45 7.19
N LEU A 82 -7.63 -20.50 7.28
CA LEU A 82 -7.84 -19.07 7.04
C LEU A 82 -7.90 -18.71 5.55
N ASP A 83 -7.51 -19.62 4.66
CA ASP A 83 -7.47 -19.40 3.21
C ASP A 83 -8.88 -19.51 2.59
N ASN A 84 -9.75 -18.58 3.00
CA ASN A 84 -11.07 -18.42 2.42
C ASN A 84 -11.25 -16.97 1.95
N SER A 85 -11.41 -16.78 0.66
CA SER A 85 -11.48 -15.47 -0.01
C SER A 85 -12.62 -14.56 0.47
N SER A 86 -13.65 -15.10 1.15
CA SER A 86 -14.73 -14.30 1.74
C SER A 86 -14.41 -13.77 3.14
N THR A 87 -13.28 -14.15 3.73
CA THR A 87 -12.83 -13.72 5.05
C THR A 87 -11.78 -12.62 4.94
N LEU A 88 -11.57 -11.85 6.01
CA LEU A 88 -10.52 -10.82 6.05
C LEU A 88 -9.12 -11.40 5.78
N HIS A 89 -8.85 -12.64 6.22
CA HIS A 89 -7.59 -13.35 6.00
C HIS A 89 -7.36 -13.72 4.53
N GLY A 90 -8.37 -14.26 3.84
CA GLY A 90 -8.27 -14.51 2.40
C GLY A 90 -8.18 -13.23 1.58
N GLN A 91 -8.86 -12.16 2.01
CA GLN A 91 -8.85 -10.86 1.35
C GLN A 91 -7.49 -10.14 1.47
N ILE A 92 -6.83 -10.20 2.64
CA ILE A 92 -5.46 -9.66 2.80
C ILE A 92 -4.47 -10.48 1.97
N GLN A 93 -4.62 -11.80 1.91
CA GLN A 93 -3.77 -12.66 1.07
C GLN A 93 -3.93 -12.30 -0.42
N GLN A 94 -5.16 -12.04 -0.87
CA GLN A 94 -5.41 -11.54 -2.22
C GLN A 94 -4.78 -10.16 -2.45
N CYS A 95 -4.82 -9.26 -1.46
CA CYS A 95 -4.15 -7.97 -1.52
C CYS A 95 -2.63 -8.12 -1.69
N VAL A 96 -1.99 -8.99 -0.91
CA VAL A 96 -0.55 -9.27 -1.00
C VAL A 96 -0.19 -9.89 -2.35
N ARG A 97 -1.02 -10.80 -2.86
CA ARG A 97 -0.85 -11.39 -4.20
C ARG A 97 -0.88 -10.33 -5.29
N ASP A 98 -1.89 -9.47 -5.29
CA ASP A 98 -2.04 -8.43 -6.31
C ASP A 98 -0.97 -7.33 -6.18
N LEU A 99 -0.47 -7.05 -4.97
CA LEU A 99 0.70 -6.19 -4.75
C LEU A 99 1.98 -6.78 -5.35
N ASN A 100 2.20 -8.09 -5.21
CA ASN A 100 3.34 -8.75 -5.85
C ASN A 100 3.26 -8.68 -7.38
N HIS A 101 2.07 -8.87 -7.96
CA HIS A 101 1.86 -8.67 -9.40
C HIS A 101 2.11 -7.22 -9.81
N LEU A 102 1.56 -6.26 -9.06
CA LEU A 102 1.80 -4.82 -9.28
C LEU A 102 3.31 -4.52 -9.34
N TYR A 103 4.08 -5.05 -8.40
CA TYR A 103 5.54 -4.86 -8.34
C TYR A 103 6.25 -5.46 -9.57
N ILE A 104 5.97 -6.73 -9.90
CA ILE A 104 6.64 -7.43 -10.99
C ILE A 104 6.29 -6.80 -12.35
N ASP A 105 5.01 -6.47 -12.57
CA ASP A 105 4.49 -6.01 -13.86
C ASP A 105 4.90 -4.57 -14.21
N HIS A 106 5.38 -3.78 -13.23
CA HIS A 106 5.74 -2.37 -13.41
C HIS A 106 7.23 -2.12 -13.06
N PRO A 107 8.13 -2.07 -14.08
CA PRO A 107 9.57 -1.85 -13.88
C PRO A 107 9.95 -0.62 -13.06
N GLN A 108 9.07 0.39 -13.00
CA GLN A 108 9.23 1.60 -12.19
C GLN A 108 9.47 1.29 -10.69
N PHE A 109 9.01 0.14 -10.20
CA PHE A 109 9.22 -0.26 -8.80
C PHE A 109 10.59 -0.90 -8.51
N TRP A 110 11.30 -1.43 -9.51
CA TRP A 110 12.49 -2.25 -9.26
C TRP A 110 13.69 -1.99 -10.17
N GLN A 111 13.49 -1.45 -11.38
CA GLN A 111 14.56 -1.29 -12.37
C GLN A 111 15.73 -0.43 -11.87
N TYR A 112 15.42 0.62 -11.11
CA TYR A 112 16.39 1.58 -10.57
C TYR A 112 16.41 1.60 -9.03
N GLY A 113 15.64 0.71 -8.40
CA GLY A 113 15.54 0.54 -6.95
C GLY A 113 15.29 1.84 -6.19
N GLU A 114 16.28 2.23 -5.38
CA GLU A 114 16.23 3.41 -4.48
C GLU A 114 16.41 4.75 -5.18
N GLN A 115 16.98 4.77 -6.39
CA GLN A 115 17.33 6.03 -7.08
C GLN A 115 16.12 6.70 -7.75
N ASP A 116 15.00 5.99 -7.80
CA ASP A 116 13.88 6.31 -8.67
C ASP A 116 12.67 6.69 -7.84
N PHE A 117 12.87 7.79 -7.12
CA PHE A 117 11.95 8.35 -6.15
C PHE A 117 11.97 9.87 -6.24
N SER A 118 10.79 10.48 -6.26
CA SER A 118 10.64 11.93 -6.12
C SER A 118 9.45 12.24 -5.24
N MET A 119 9.67 13.03 -4.19
CA MET A 119 8.60 13.43 -3.29
C MET A 119 7.61 14.38 -3.99
N ILE A 120 6.32 14.14 -3.82
CA ILE A 120 5.24 15.01 -4.32
C ILE A 120 4.67 15.85 -3.18
N TYR A 121 4.33 15.17 -2.09
CA TYR A 121 3.65 15.75 -0.94
C TYR A 121 4.16 15.09 0.32
N GLU A 122 4.88 15.86 1.12
CA GLU A 122 5.35 15.43 2.43
C GLU A 122 4.21 15.44 3.44
N TYR A 123 4.40 14.67 4.51
CA TYR A 123 3.45 14.50 5.59
C TYR A 123 2.92 15.87 6.09
N GLY A 124 1.66 16.15 5.75
CA GLY A 124 0.92 17.31 6.24
C GLY A 124 0.07 16.96 7.48
N PRO A 125 -0.79 17.89 7.94
CA PRO A 125 -1.70 17.64 9.07
C PRO A 125 -2.69 16.48 8.85
N ASN A 126 -2.83 16.01 7.61
CA ASN A 126 -3.74 14.96 7.20
C ASN A 126 -3.09 13.56 7.13
N LEU A 127 -1.81 13.42 7.49
CA LEU A 127 -1.08 12.14 7.43
C LEU A 127 -1.02 11.51 6.03
N ILE A 128 -1.10 12.35 4.99
CA ILE A 128 -1.00 11.94 3.59
C ILE A 128 0.43 12.11 3.13
N VAL A 129 0.96 11.07 2.47
CA VAL A 129 2.28 11.07 1.85
C VAL A 129 2.11 10.66 0.40
N ALA A 130 2.67 11.43 -0.52
CA ALA A 130 2.64 11.11 -1.94
C ALA A 130 4.02 11.27 -2.59
N TYR A 131 4.37 10.35 -3.47
CA TYR A 131 5.65 10.36 -4.19
C TYR A 131 5.55 9.64 -5.53
N HIS A 132 6.46 9.97 -6.43
CA HIS A 132 6.65 9.27 -7.69
C HIS A 132 7.68 8.15 -7.55
N ARG A 133 7.45 7.07 -8.30
CA ARG A 133 8.44 6.09 -8.72
C ARG A 133 8.63 6.25 -10.23
N GLY A 134 9.77 5.86 -10.78
CA GLY A 134 10.23 6.45 -12.04
C GLY A 134 9.51 6.12 -13.31
N ILE A 135 10.25 6.26 -14.40
CA ILE A 135 9.68 6.33 -15.74
C ILE A 135 10.19 5.17 -16.57
N HIS A 136 9.26 4.36 -17.06
CA HIS A 136 9.53 3.29 -18.01
C HIS A 136 8.52 3.40 -19.16
N ASN A 137 9.00 3.41 -20.41
CA ASN A 137 8.15 3.54 -21.60
C ASN A 137 7.13 4.69 -21.54
N ASN A 138 7.57 5.89 -21.14
CA ASN A 138 6.73 7.08 -20.93
C ASN A 138 5.58 6.88 -19.93
N ARG A 139 5.69 5.89 -19.03
CA ARG A 139 4.76 5.68 -17.93
C ARG A 139 5.46 5.92 -16.62
N ARG A 140 4.84 6.69 -15.74
CA ARG A 140 5.33 6.96 -14.39
C ARG A 140 4.34 6.44 -13.36
N ILE A 141 4.82 6.08 -12.17
CA ILE A 141 3.95 5.69 -11.07
C ILE A 141 3.90 6.81 -10.03
N ALA A 142 2.70 7.18 -9.59
CA ALA A 142 2.49 8.00 -8.39
C ALA A 142 1.82 7.15 -7.31
N ILE A 143 2.34 7.21 -6.09
CA ILE A 143 1.80 6.51 -4.93
C ILE A 143 1.31 7.53 -3.92
N ILE A 144 0.14 7.26 -3.35
CA ILE A 144 -0.52 8.10 -2.36
C ILE A 144 -0.92 7.22 -1.19
N HIS A 145 -0.28 7.42 -0.04
CA HIS A 145 -0.64 6.79 1.22
C HIS A 145 -1.45 7.75 2.09
N ASN A 146 -2.46 7.23 2.76
CA ASN A 146 -3.18 7.90 3.83
C ASN A 146 -3.03 7.09 5.12
N PHE A 147 -2.26 7.62 6.07
CA PHE A 147 -2.06 7.00 7.37
C PHE A 147 -3.04 7.50 8.43
N SER A 148 -4.06 8.26 8.03
CA SER A 148 -5.14 8.69 8.93
C SER A 148 -6.35 7.78 8.83
N ASN A 149 -7.12 7.72 9.92
CA ASN A 149 -8.44 7.08 9.96
C ASN A 149 -9.53 7.89 9.23
N ARG A 150 -9.18 9.00 8.59
CA ARG A 150 -10.09 9.87 7.85
C ARG A 150 -9.92 9.67 6.36
N GLY A 151 -11.00 9.31 5.68
CA GLY A 151 -11.06 9.29 4.22
C GLY A 151 -11.43 10.66 3.65
N TYR A 152 -11.02 10.91 2.41
CA TYR A 152 -11.30 12.14 1.67
C TYR A 152 -11.92 11.78 0.32
N LYS A 153 -13.14 12.25 0.02
CA LYS A 153 -13.78 12.02 -1.30
C LYS A 153 -13.21 12.89 -2.40
N SER A 154 -12.62 14.01 -2.02
CA SER A 154 -11.93 14.93 -2.91
C SER A 154 -10.80 15.56 -2.10
N TYR A 155 -9.57 15.26 -2.48
CA TYR A 155 -8.35 15.74 -1.86
C TYR A 155 -7.40 16.24 -2.94
N ASN A 156 -6.89 17.45 -2.74
CA ASN A 156 -6.06 18.13 -3.71
C ASN A 156 -4.58 17.98 -3.33
N ILE A 157 -3.80 17.35 -4.21
CA ILE A 157 -2.34 17.23 -4.09
C ILE A 157 -1.69 18.07 -5.20
N PRO A 158 -1.08 19.22 -4.89
CA PRO A 158 -0.37 20.01 -5.88
C PRO A 158 0.87 19.26 -6.38
N LEU A 159 1.11 19.27 -7.68
CA LEU A 159 2.31 18.71 -8.28
C LEU A 159 3.34 19.82 -8.47
N SER A 160 4.56 19.59 -7.99
CA SER A 160 5.62 20.59 -8.09
C SER A 160 6.00 20.86 -9.55
N GLY A 161 6.08 22.14 -9.91
CA GLY A 161 6.62 22.56 -11.21
C GLY A 161 8.14 22.35 -11.35
N SER A 162 8.86 22.06 -10.26
CA SER A 162 10.29 21.72 -10.31
C SER A 162 10.56 20.35 -10.93
N ASP A 163 9.56 19.49 -10.98
CA ASP A 163 9.64 18.22 -11.68
C ASP A 163 9.26 18.39 -13.15
N LEU A 164 10.27 18.30 -14.01
CA LEU A 164 10.16 18.50 -15.45
C LEU A 164 9.18 17.52 -16.13
N ASN A 165 8.87 16.38 -15.50
CA ASN A 165 7.94 15.40 -16.05
C ASN A 165 6.48 15.71 -15.71
N VAL A 166 6.19 16.54 -14.71
CA VAL A 166 4.81 16.94 -14.36
C VAL A 166 4.12 17.60 -15.56
N ALA A 167 4.83 18.47 -16.28
CA ALA A 167 4.31 19.11 -17.49
C ALA A 167 3.90 18.08 -18.56
N ARG A 168 4.56 16.92 -18.61
CA ARG A 168 4.33 15.87 -19.61
C ARG A 168 3.15 14.96 -19.30
N ILE A 169 2.61 14.96 -18.08
CA ILE A 169 1.46 14.10 -17.71
C ILE A 169 0.25 14.42 -18.60
N ARG A 170 -0.21 13.46 -19.41
CA ARG A 170 -1.44 13.61 -20.21
C ARG A 170 -2.67 13.20 -19.43
N HIS A 171 -2.58 12.06 -18.75
CA HIS A 171 -3.62 11.52 -17.88
C HIS A 171 -3.00 10.55 -16.87
N ALA A 172 -3.73 10.28 -15.80
CA ALA A 172 -3.36 9.30 -14.79
C ALA A 172 -4.53 8.34 -14.59
N ILE A 173 -4.24 7.06 -14.35
CA ILE A 173 -5.25 6.03 -14.08
C ILE A 173 -4.92 5.34 -12.77
N GLU A 174 -5.93 5.06 -11.94
CA GLU A 174 -5.76 4.22 -10.77
C GLU A 174 -5.55 2.77 -11.21
N ILE A 175 -4.41 2.19 -10.85
CA ILE A 175 -4.05 0.81 -11.17
C ILE A 175 -4.13 -0.12 -9.95
N PHE A 176 -4.10 0.45 -8.74
CA PHE A 176 -4.25 -0.30 -7.50
C PHE A 176 -4.84 0.60 -6.41
N ASN A 177 -5.68 0.02 -5.56
CA ASN A 177 -6.28 0.71 -4.42
C ASN A 177 -6.59 -0.31 -3.31
N THR A 178 -6.03 -0.09 -2.11
CA THR A 178 -6.22 -1.00 -0.96
C THR A 178 -7.66 -1.02 -0.43
N ASP A 179 -8.50 -0.04 -0.79
CA ASP A 179 -9.91 0.04 -0.39
C ASP A 179 -10.85 -0.76 -1.30
N TYR A 180 -10.34 -1.43 -2.33
CA TYR A 180 -11.21 -2.27 -3.18
C TYR A 180 -11.87 -3.41 -2.38
N PRO A 181 -13.16 -3.73 -2.65
CA PRO A 181 -13.90 -4.75 -1.89
C PRO A 181 -13.27 -6.14 -1.92
N LYS A 182 -12.56 -6.49 -3.01
CA LYS A 182 -11.82 -7.77 -3.11
C LYS A 182 -10.72 -7.92 -2.06
N TYR A 183 -10.28 -6.82 -1.45
CA TYR A 183 -9.30 -6.82 -0.37
C TYR A 183 -9.94 -6.57 1.01
N GLY A 184 -11.27 -6.55 1.12
CA GLY A 184 -11.97 -6.23 2.37
C GLY A 184 -12.05 -4.74 2.66
N GLY A 185 -11.80 -3.88 1.66
CA GLY A 185 -12.05 -2.45 1.75
C GLY A 185 -13.51 -2.07 1.50
N SER A 186 -13.84 -0.79 1.70
CA SER A 186 -15.21 -0.27 1.58
C SER A 186 -15.68 -0.14 0.13
N GLY A 187 -14.75 0.02 -0.81
CA GLY A 187 -15.02 0.34 -2.22
C GLY A 187 -15.60 1.73 -2.45
N LEU A 188 -15.68 2.57 -1.42
CA LEU A 188 -16.31 3.88 -1.51
C LEU A 188 -15.36 4.95 -2.06
N PHE A 189 -14.04 4.70 -2.06
CA PHE A 189 -13.04 5.67 -2.50
C PHE A 189 -12.37 5.21 -3.79
N GLN A 190 -12.97 5.56 -4.93
CA GLN A 190 -12.48 5.17 -6.26
C GLN A 190 -12.15 6.42 -7.08
N ASN A 191 -11.09 6.34 -7.87
CA ASN A 191 -10.67 7.43 -8.74
C ASN A 191 -11.01 7.12 -10.20
N ARG A 192 -11.87 7.93 -10.81
CA ARG A 192 -12.22 7.81 -12.23
C ARG A 192 -11.12 8.45 -13.08
N GLN A 193 -10.68 7.73 -14.12
CA GLN A 193 -9.48 8.04 -14.91
C GLN A 193 -9.42 9.48 -15.49
N ASN A 194 -10.57 10.10 -15.79
CA ASN A 194 -10.61 11.40 -16.46
C ASN A 194 -10.62 12.61 -15.50
N GLU A 195 -10.72 12.40 -14.19
CA GLU A 195 -10.90 13.48 -13.21
C GLU A 195 -9.73 13.61 -12.23
N ILE A 196 -8.62 12.92 -12.50
CA ILE A 196 -7.47 12.88 -11.59
C ILE A 196 -6.56 14.09 -11.78
N VAL A 197 -6.21 14.43 -13.02
CA VAL A 197 -5.20 15.46 -13.33
C VAL A 197 -5.87 16.74 -13.81
N HIS A 198 -5.63 17.85 -13.11
CA HIS A 198 -6.17 19.17 -13.45
C HIS A 198 -5.05 20.17 -13.72
N ASN A 199 -5.25 21.03 -14.73
CA ASN A 199 -4.37 22.17 -14.99
C ASN A 199 -4.93 23.39 -14.25
N HIS A 200 -4.10 24.00 -13.40
CA HIS A 200 -4.38 25.27 -12.74
C HIS A 200 -3.35 26.34 -13.16
N SER A 201 -3.62 27.60 -12.80
CA SER A 201 -2.73 28.73 -13.12
C SER A 201 -1.30 28.55 -12.59
N ASN A 202 -1.13 27.79 -11.50
CA ASN A 202 0.13 27.64 -10.78
C ASN A 202 0.79 26.26 -10.97
N GLY A 203 0.27 25.41 -11.87
CA GLY A 203 0.78 24.06 -12.12
C GLY A 203 -0.31 23.01 -12.26
N LYS A 204 0.08 21.74 -12.17
CA LYS A 204 -0.86 20.60 -12.18
C LYS A 204 -1.23 20.16 -10.77
N LEU A 205 -2.39 19.54 -10.67
CA LEU A 205 -3.03 19.10 -9.43
C LEU A 205 -3.52 17.66 -9.62
N PHE A 206 -3.35 16.82 -8.60
CA PHE A 206 -4.18 15.63 -8.43
C PHE A 206 -5.38 15.92 -7.55
N THR A 207 -6.58 15.64 -8.06
CA THR A 207 -7.81 15.61 -7.27
C THR A 207 -8.23 14.17 -7.11
N LEU A 208 -8.12 13.65 -5.88
CA LEU A 208 -8.28 12.22 -5.60
C LEU A 208 -9.32 11.96 -4.51
N SER A 209 -10.04 10.86 -4.66
CA SER A 209 -10.70 10.18 -3.56
C SER A 209 -9.69 9.24 -2.90
N ILE A 210 -9.37 9.49 -1.63
CA ILE A 210 -8.35 8.77 -0.85
C ILE A 210 -9.04 8.05 0.33
N PRO A 211 -8.95 6.71 0.42
CA PRO A 211 -9.55 5.97 1.54
C PRO A 211 -8.85 6.24 2.87
N PRO A 212 -9.54 6.06 4.02
CA PRO A 212 -8.86 6.02 5.32
C PRO A 212 -7.93 4.80 5.39
N LEU A 213 -6.77 4.93 6.06
CA LEU A 213 -5.80 3.85 6.26
C LEU A 213 -5.56 3.05 4.98
N GLY A 214 -5.19 3.74 3.91
CA GLY A 214 -5.15 3.13 2.59
C GLY A 214 -4.20 3.79 1.61
N THR A 215 -3.88 3.03 0.56
CA THR A 215 -2.96 3.41 -0.49
C THR A 215 -3.64 3.35 -1.85
N GLY A 216 -3.49 4.42 -2.63
CA GLY A 216 -3.80 4.46 -4.05
C GLY A 216 -2.51 4.51 -4.88
N VAL A 217 -2.48 3.78 -5.99
CA VAL A 217 -1.38 3.78 -6.96
C VAL A 217 -1.93 4.20 -8.32
N LEU A 218 -1.31 5.21 -8.89
CA LEU A 218 -1.68 5.78 -10.17
C LEU A 218 -0.57 5.52 -11.19
N GLN A 219 -0.96 5.14 -12.41
CA GLN A 219 -0.08 5.17 -13.56
C GLN A 219 -0.35 6.44 -14.38
N GLU A 220 0.67 7.27 -14.51
CA GLU A 220 0.66 8.45 -15.37
C GLU A 220 1.18 8.09 -16.76
N ASN A 221 0.48 8.52 -17.80
CA ASN A 221 0.95 8.45 -19.17
C ASN A 221 1.55 9.81 -19.56
N LEU A 222 2.84 9.82 -19.87
CA LEU A 222 3.61 11.01 -20.24
C LEU A 222 3.59 11.22 -21.75
N ALA A 223 3.67 12.49 -22.15
CA ALA A 223 3.74 12.95 -23.53
C ALA A 223 5.10 12.70 -24.19
#